data_AF-A0A7C4K382-F1
#
_entry.id   AF-A0A7C4K382-F1
#
_cell.length_a   1.000
_cell.length_b   1.000
_cell.length_c   1.000
_cell.angle_alpha   90.00
_cell.angle_beta   90.00
_cell.angle_gamma   90.00
#
_symmetry.space_group_name_H-M   'P 1'
#
loop_
_entity.id
_entity.type
_entity.pdbx_description
1 polymer ?
#
loop_
_entity_poly.entity_id
_entity_poly.type
_entity_poly.pdbx_seq_one_letter_code
_entity_poly.pdbx_strand_id
1 'polypeptide(L)'
;MYTLSPDEKTALVMIYTHNSLLRGEAVVKESIRVSTWLRTDGAPEYIHLLKPQVLTIAANAVKTQTFNEMYFPTALAIAFHIVPPAHDPPDYDPTEANRIMQPVTLMVGAFTFRGKVRISAKTDLGSSIATSRVAWMSVYEVNISSPVLPQMGVLQVPMVIVRPLHVSFALEEQQATNPTN
;
A
#
# COMPACT_ATOMS: atom_id res chain seq x y z
N MET A 1 6.82 25.13 12.02
CA MET A 1 6.43 23.79 12.50
C MET A 1 4.91 23.77 12.48
N TYR A 2 4.30 22.81 11.79
CA TYR A 2 2.84 22.72 11.70
C TYR A 2 2.24 22.36 13.07
N THR A 3 1.12 22.99 13.42
CA THR A 3 0.37 22.70 14.66
C THR A 3 -0.95 22.04 14.27
N LEU A 4 -1.20 20.85 14.82
CA LEU A 4 -2.42 20.09 14.55
C LEU A 4 -3.65 20.85 15.07
N SER A 5 -4.71 20.84 14.27
CA SER A 5 -6.04 21.28 14.72
C SER A 5 -6.61 20.26 15.73
N PRO A 6 -7.58 20.65 16.59
CA PRO A 6 -8.16 19.75 17.60
C PRO A 6 -8.80 18.47 17.04
N ASP A 7 -9.17 18.47 15.77
CA ASP A 7 -9.78 17.35 15.06
C ASP A 7 -8.78 16.60 14.16
N GLU A 8 -7.49 16.86 14.31
CA GLU A 8 -6.40 16.26 13.53
C GLU A 8 -5.51 15.35 14.37
N LYS A 9 -5.06 14.28 13.74
CA LYS A 9 -4.00 13.40 14.21
C LYS A 9 -2.92 13.26 13.15
N THR A 10 -1.79 12.69 13.55
CA THR A 10 -0.78 12.23 12.60
C THR A 10 -0.75 10.71 12.55
N ALA A 11 -0.45 10.17 11.37
CA ALA A 11 -0.17 8.76 11.18
C ALA A 11 1.09 8.60 10.34
N LEU A 12 2.02 7.76 10.80
CA LEU A 12 3.22 7.47 10.04
C LEU A 12 2.86 6.54 8.87
N VAL A 13 3.12 6.98 7.64
CA VAL A 13 2.69 6.29 6.41
C VAL A 13 3.86 6.07 5.45
N MET A 14 3.68 5.10 4.56
CA MET A 14 4.51 4.88 3.38
C MET A 14 3.67 5.11 2.14
N ILE A 15 4.21 5.89 1.20
CA ILE A 15 3.59 6.18 -0.09
C ILE A 15 4.55 5.78 -1.19
N TYR A 16 4.08 4.99 -2.13
CA TYR A 16 4.87 4.47 -3.24
C TYR A 16 4.47 5.18 -4.52
N THR A 17 5.45 5.46 -5.36
CA THR A 17 5.27 5.90 -6.75
C THR A 17 6.02 4.93 -7.68
N HIS A 18 6.02 5.19 -8.99
CA HIS A 18 6.80 4.38 -9.92
C HIS A 18 8.31 4.42 -9.65
N ASN A 19 8.84 5.53 -9.12
CA ASN A 19 10.28 5.77 -8.97
C ASN A 19 10.65 6.37 -7.61
N SER A 20 9.76 6.38 -6.64
CA SER A 20 10.05 6.89 -5.31
C SER A 20 9.24 6.20 -4.22
N LEU A 21 9.80 6.27 -3.02
CA LEU A 21 9.17 5.86 -1.77
C LEU A 21 9.24 7.03 -0.80
N LEU A 22 8.10 7.40 -0.24
CA LEU A 22 7.99 8.45 0.76
C LEU A 22 7.60 7.83 2.10
N ARG A 23 8.28 8.24 3.16
CA ARG A 23 7.93 7.93 4.56
C ARG A 23 7.71 9.24 5.30
N GLY A 24 6.55 9.44 5.93
CA GLY A 24 6.27 10.68 6.64
C GLY A 24 5.05 10.58 7.56
N GLU A 25 4.89 11.58 8.43
CA GLU A 25 3.73 11.72 9.31
C GLU A 25 2.61 12.41 8.52
N ALA A 26 1.62 11.66 8.03
CA ALA A 26 0.46 12.23 7.35
C ALA A 26 -0.48 12.90 8.35
N VAL A 27 -0.88 14.15 8.05
CA VAL A 27 -1.91 14.86 8.81
C VAL A 27 -3.28 14.42 8.30
N VAL A 28 -4.11 13.89 9.21
CA VAL A 28 -5.43 13.34 8.90
C VAL A 28 -6.44 13.73 9.98
N LYS A 29 -7.74 13.70 9.68
CA LYS A 29 -8.77 13.91 10.70
C LYS A 29 -8.86 12.72 11.65
N GLU A 30 -9.20 12.97 12.92
CA GLU A 30 -9.35 11.95 13.96
C GLU A 30 -10.33 10.83 13.56
N SER A 31 -11.43 11.20 12.90
CA SER A 31 -12.47 10.28 12.42
C SER A 31 -12.04 9.41 11.24
N ILE A 32 -10.92 9.70 10.58
CA ILE A 32 -10.46 8.96 9.42
C ILE A 32 -9.69 7.72 9.85
N ARG A 33 -10.08 6.61 9.26
CA ARG A 33 -9.31 5.37 9.27
C ARG A 33 -8.26 5.41 8.17
N VAL A 34 -6.99 5.43 8.56
CA VAL A 34 -5.88 5.78 7.68
C VAL A 34 -5.62 4.70 6.63
N SER A 35 -5.78 3.42 6.99
CA SER A 35 -5.53 2.27 6.10
C SER A 35 -6.42 2.26 4.86
N THR A 36 -7.59 2.90 4.94
CA THR A 36 -8.58 3.00 3.85
C THR A 36 -8.77 4.42 3.36
N TRP A 37 -7.97 5.39 3.82
CA TRP A 37 -8.24 6.82 3.62
C TRP A 37 -8.41 7.20 2.14
N LEU A 38 -7.51 6.74 1.27
CA LEU A 38 -7.55 7.12 -0.14
C LEU A 38 -8.69 6.46 -0.94
N ARG A 39 -9.50 5.60 -0.30
CA ARG A 39 -10.69 4.97 -0.89
C ARG A 39 -11.97 5.74 -0.63
N THR A 40 -11.97 6.70 0.28
CA THR A 40 -13.17 7.42 0.70
C THR A 40 -13.30 8.75 -0.03
N ASP A 41 -14.49 9.33 -0.01
CA ASP A 41 -14.73 10.69 -0.52
C ASP A 41 -13.95 11.77 0.27
N GLY A 42 -13.36 11.40 1.40
CA GLY A 42 -12.47 12.25 2.21
C GLY A 42 -10.99 12.17 1.80
N ALA A 43 -10.65 11.50 0.70
CA ALA A 43 -9.29 11.48 0.17
C ALA A 43 -8.90 12.88 -0.34
N PRO A 44 -7.75 13.44 0.08
CA PRO A 44 -7.35 14.78 -0.33
C PRO A 44 -6.75 14.76 -1.73
N GLU A 45 -6.71 15.92 -2.39
CA GLU A 45 -5.93 16.11 -3.62
C GLU A 45 -4.41 16.04 -3.34
N TYR A 46 -3.99 16.54 -2.18
CA TYR A 46 -2.61 16.51 -1.70
C TYR A 46 -2.55 15.90 -0.29
N ILE A 47 -1.71 14.90 -0.11
CA ILE A 47 -1.37 14.35 1.20
C ILE A 47 -0.36 15.29 1.85
N HIS A 48 -0.76 15.89 2.97
CA HIS A 48 0.11 16.71 3.79
C HIS A 48 0.96 15.82 4.70
N LEU A 49 2.28 15.82 4.49
CA LEU A 49 3.26 15.03 5.22
C LEU A 49 4.17 15.95 6.05
N LEU A 50 4.32 15.63 7.34
CA LEU A 50 5.33 16.20 8.22
C LEU A 50 6.58 15.31 8.24
N LYS A 51 7.74 15.95 8.32
CA LYS A 51 9.07 15.30 8.36
C LYS A 51 9.29 14.22 7.29
N PRO A 52 8.86 14.40 6.03
CA PRO A 52 8.95 13.35 5.04
C PRO A 52 10.41 13.05 4.68
N GLN A 53 10.70 11.76 4.54
CA GLN A 53 11.88 11.22 3.90
C GLN A 53 11.47 10.68 2.53
N VAL A 54 12.06 11.22 1.47
CA VAL A 54 11.78 10.83 0.08
C VAL A 54 12.99 10.11 -0.48
N LEU A 55 12.82 8.82 -0.74
CA LEU A 55 13.76 7.98 -1.46
C LEU A 55 13.40 8.03 -2.95
N THR A 56 14.25 8.65 -3.77
CA THR A 56 14.11 8.62 -5.23
C THR A 56 15.01 7.55 -5.80
N ILE A 57 14.44 6.69 -6.64
CA ILE A 57 15.09 5.55 -7.28
C ILE A 57 15.28 5.91 -8.75
N ALA A 58 16.53 6.03 -9.16
CA ALA A 58 16.95 6.17 -10.55
C ALA A 58 17.85 4.98 -10.93
N ALA A 59 18.05 4.76 -12.23
CA ALA A 59 18.68 3.55 -12.78
C ALA A 59 19.95 3.07 -12.04
N ASN A 60 20.82 3.97 -11.59
CA ASN A 60 22.08 3.63 -10.93
C ASN A 60 22.24 4.26 -9.53
N ALA A 61 21.19 4.88 -8.98
CA ALA A 61 21.32 5.60 -7.72
C ALA A 61 20.01 5.70 -6.96
N VAL A 62 20.14 5.61 -5.64
CA VAL A 62 19.09 5.92 -4.68
C VAL A 62 19.50 7.21 -3.99
N LYS A 63 18.64 8.23 -4.04
CA LYS A 63 18.87 9.51 -3.35
C LYS A 63 17.80 9.73 -2.31
N THR A 64 18.22 10.09 -1.11
CA THR A 64 17.32 10.46 -0.01
C THR A 64 17.27 11.96 0.13
N GLN A 65 16.07 12.51 0.29
CA GLN A 65 15.83 13.90 0.63
C GLN A 65 14.92 13.98 1.85
N THR A 66 15.20 14.91 2.75
CA THR A 66 14.39 15.19 3.93
C THR A 66 13.79 16.57 3.83
N PHE A 67 12.55 16.73 4.27
CA PHE A 67 11.90 18.03 4.36
C PHE A 67 11.23 18.18 5.72
N ASN A 68 10.91 19.41 6.11
CA ASN A 68 10.10 19.65 7.29
C ASN A 68 8.62 19.32 7.03
N GLU A 69 8.17 19.61 5.80
CA GLU A 69 6.78 19.51 5.37
C GLU A 69 6.73 19.27 3.86
N MET A 70 5.74 18.51 3.37
CA MET A 70 5.50 18.29 1.95
C MET A 70 4.00 18.13 1.69
N TYR A 71 3.54 18.75 0.61
CA TYR A 71 2.21 18.51 0.03
C TYR A 71 2.38 17.60 -1.18
N PHE A 72 2.09 16.31 -1.00
CA PHE A 72 2.32 15.30 -2.03
C PHE A 72 1.04 15.05 -2.84
N PRO A 73 1.03 15.21 -4.17
CA PRO A 73 -0.18 14.98 -4.97
C PRO A 73 -0.64 13.52 -4.87
N THR A 74 -1.85 13.28 -4.35
CA THR A 74 -2.43 11.94 -4.19
C THR A 74 -2.50 11.19 -5.51
N ALA A 75 -2.64 11.90 -6.63
CA ALA A 75 -2.66 11.35 -7.98
C ALA A 75 -1.37 10.59 -8.36
N LEU A 76 -0.24 10.90 -7.75
CA LEU A 76 1.05 10.24 -8.02
C LEU A 76 1.29 8.99 -7.16
N ALA A 77 0.50 8.79 -6.10
CA ALA A 77 0.60 7.61 -5.25
C ALA A 77 0.03 6.38 -5.98
N ILE A 78 0.80 5.30 -6.05
CA ILE A 78 0.37 4.01 -6.63
C ILE A 78 0.15 2.95 -5.56
N ALA A 79 0.72 3.12 -4.36
CA ALA A 79 0.39 2.33 -3.18
C ALA A 79 0.54 3.16 -1.90
N PHE A 80 -0.18 2.77 -0.85
CA PHE A 80 -0.25 3.48 0.43
C PHE A 80 -0.48 2.50 1.58
N HIS A 81 0.28 2.62 2.67
CA HIS A 81 -0.02 1.93 3.93
C HIS A 81 0.47 2.69 5.16
N ILE A 82 -0.07 2.34 6.32
CA ILE A 82 0.43 2.77 7.63
C ILE A 82 1.74 2.02 7.93
N VAL A 83 2.73 2.69 8.51
CA VAL A 83 3.98 2.04 8.94
C VAL A 83 3.71 1.15 10.16
N PRO A 84 4.06 -0.15 10.11
CA PRO A 84 3.99 -1.04 11.27
C PRO A 84 4.82 -0.54 12.46
N PRO A 85 4.44 -0.88 13.72
CA PRO A 85 3.41 -1.85 14.11
C PRO A 85 1.98 -1.27 14.12
N ALA A 86 1.82 0.02 13.85
CA ALA A 86 0.51 0.64 13.77
C ALA A 86 -0.30 0.03 12.62
N HIS A 87 -1.57 -0.27 12.90
CA HIS A 87 -2.50 -0.83 11.93
C HIS A 87 -3.92 -0.49 12.35
N ASP A 88 -4.79 -0.38 11.35
CA ASP A 88 -6.22 -0.39 11.58
C ASP A 88 -6.74 -1.83 11.51
N PRO A 89 -7.95 -2.12 12.03
CA PRO A 89 -8.58 -3.42 11.83
C PRO A 89 -8.74 -3.77 10.33
N PRO A 90 -9.08 -5.02 9.98
CA PRO A 90 -9.49 -5.36 8.62
C PRO A 90 -10.65 -4.48 8.12
N ASP A 91 -10.74 -4.27 6.81
CA ASP A 91 -11.80 -3.51 6.12
C ASP A 91 -12.89 -4.41 5.53
N TYR A 92 -12.90 -5.69 5.90
CA TYR A 92 -13.85 -6.69 5.47
C TYR A 92 -14.39 -7.49 6.66
N ASP A 93 -15.58 -8.08 6.47
CA ASP A 93 -16.12 -9.07 7.40
C ASP A 93 -15.49 -10.44 7.12
N PRO A 94 -14.77 -11.05 8.08
CA PRO A 94 -14.16 -12.36 7.90
C PRO A 94 -15.19 -13.49 7.72
N THR A 95 -16.46 -13.27 8.07
CA THR A 95 -17.54 -14.26 7.96
C THR A 95 -18.36 -14.16 6.67
N GLU A 96 -18.12 -13.14 5.84
CA GLU A 96 -18.84 -12.99 4.57
C GLU A 96 -18.54 -14.18 3.64
N ALA A 97 -19.60 -14.92 3.31
CA ALA A 97 -19.53 -16.10 2.46
C ALA A 97 -19.14 -15.76 1.01
N ASN A 98 -18.68 -16.77 0.25
CA ASN A 98 -18.29 -16.65 -1.16
C ASN A 98 -17.13 -15.68 -1.42
N ARG A 99 -16.22 -15.55 -0.46
CA ARG A 99 -14.99 -14.75 -0.58
C ARG A 99 -13.79 -15.63 -0.31
N ILE A 100 -12.74 -15.45 -1.11
CA ILE A 100 -11.47 -16.15 -0.93
C ILE A 100 -10.34 -15.13 -0.84
N MET A 101 -9.31 -15.48 -0.08
CA MET A 101 -8.04 -14.78 -0.10
C MET A 101 -7.15 -15.41 -1.17
N GLN A 102 -7.06 -14.77 -2.32
CA GLN A 102 -6.24 -15.19 -3.44
C GLN A 102 -4.80 -14.69 -3.26
N PRO A 103 -3.80 -15.57 -3.11
CA PRO A 103 -2.39 -15.17 -3.10
C PRO A 103 -2.01 -14.50 -4.42
N VAL A 104 -1.25 -13.42 -4.33
CA VAL A 104 -0.79 -12.61 -5.46
C VAL A 104 0.58 -12.00 -5.19
N THR A 105 1.33 -11.79 -6.27
CA THR A 105 2.52 -10.94 -6.28
C THR A 105 2.25 -9.73 -7.14
N LEU A 106 2.51 -8.54 -6.59
CA LEU A 106 2.35 -7.28 -7.29
C LEU A 106 3.70 -6.64 -7.56
N MET A 107 3.87 -6.11 -8.77
CA MET A 107 4.96 -5.19 -9.08
C MET A 107 4.47 -3.76 -8.88
N VAL A 108 5.06 -3.06 -7.91
CA VAL A 108 4.66 -1.71 -7.48
C VAL A 108 5.85 -0.79 -7.62
N GLY A 109 6.02 -0.19 -8.81
CA GLY A 109 7.21 0.58 -9.15
C GLY A 109 8.48 -0.28 -9.03
N ALA A 110 9.40 0.13 -8.15
CA ALA A 110 10.63 -0.62 -7.86
C ALA A 110 10.50 -1.66 -6.74
N PHE A 111 9.27 -1.98 -6.31
CA PHE A 111 8.98 -2.86 -5.18
C PHE A 111 8.19 -4.09 -5.62
N THR A 112 8.42 -5.20 -4.91
CA THR A 112 7.64 -6.44 -5.04
C THR A 112 6.81 -6.61 -3.78
N PHE A 113 5.50 -6.69 -3.93
CA PHE A 113 4.57 -6.94 -2.83
C PHE A 113 4.02 -8.35 -2.97
N ARG A 114 4.27 -9.21 -2.00
CA ARG A 114 3.66 -10.55 -1.92
C ARG A 114 2.58 -10.55 -0.86
N GLY A 115 1.34 -10.82 -1.22
CA GLY A 115 0.22 -10.76 -0.29
C GLY A 115 -1.02 -11.49 -0.80
N LYS A 116 -2.18 -11.10 -0.29
CA LYS A 116 -3.47 -11.71 -0.64
C LYS A 116 -4.46 -10.62 -1.05
N VAL A 117 -5.19 -10.85 -2.13
CA VAL A 117 -6.37 -10.03 -2.49
C VAL A 117 -7.63 -10.80 -2.20
N ARG A 118 -8.65 -10.09 -1.71
CA ARG A 118 -9.94 -10.70 -1.39
C ARG A 118 -10.89 -10.57 -2.57
N ILE A 119 -11.23 -11.69 -3.19
CA ILE A 119 -12.09 -11.75 -4.39
C ILE A 119 -13.28 -12.67 -4.18
N SER A 120 -14.23 -12.68 -5.12
CA SER A 120 -15.33 -13.66 -5.07
C SER A 120 -14.78 -15.08 -5.27
N ALA A 121 -15.31 -16.04 -4.53
CA ALA A 121 -15.04 -17.47 -4.71
C ALA A 121 -15.53 -18.01 -6.07
N LYS A 122 -16.30 -17.22 -6.82
CA LYS A 122 -16.93 -17.61 -8.10
C LYS A 122 -16.23 -17.05 -9.34
N THR A 123 -15.17 -16.25 -9.16
CA THR A 123 -14.47 -15.58 -10.26
C THR A 123 -12.96 -15.73 -10.08
N ASP A 124 -12.23 -15.83 -11.18
CA ASP A 124 -10.77 -15.76 -11.15
C ASP A 124 -10.27 -14.31 -10.90
N LEU A 125 -8.97 -14.18 -10.63
CA LEU A 125 -8.34 -12.88 -10.38
C LEU A 125 -8.43 -11.92 -11.59
N GLY A 126 -8.18 -12.41 -12.80
CA GLY A 126 -8.20 -11.60 -14.01
C GLY A 126 -9.58 -10.98 -14.25
N SER A 127 -10.62 -11.80 -14.16
CA SER A 127 -12.02 -11.38 -14.20
C SER A 127 -12.34 -10.39 -13.08
N SER A 128 -11.83 -10.62 -11.87
CA SER A 128 -12.05 -9.75 -10.71
C SER A 128 -11.42 -8.37 -10.90
N ILE A 129 -10.19 -8.29 -11.41
CA ILE A 129 -9.49 -7.02 -11.65
C ILE A 129 -10.11 -6.29 -12.84
N ALA A 130 -10.39 -6.98 -13.94
CA ALA A 130 -10.95 -6.38 -15.15
C ALA A 130 -12.33 -5.74 -14.93
N THR A 131 -13.11 -6.27 -13.99
CA THR A 131 -14.44 -5.75 -13.64
C THR A 131 -14.42 -4.79 -12.46
N SER A 132 -13.32 -4.73 -11.72
CA SER A 132 -13.18 -3.87 -10.54
C SER A 132 -13.12 -2.40 -10.95
N ARG A 133 -14.17 -1.64 -10.61
CA ARG A 133 -14.24 -0.19 -10.84
C ARG A 133 -13.67 0.64 -9.68
N VAL A 134 -12.82 0.04 -8.84
CA VAL A 134 -12.26 0.71 -7.66
C VAL A 134 -10.99 1.50 -8.03
N ALA A 135 -10.89 2.74 -7.56
CA ALA A 135 -9.67 3.52 -7.71
C ALA A 135 -8.49 2.94 -6.91
N TRP A 136 -8.80 2.26 -5.81
CA TRP A 136 -7.86 1.69 -4.86
C TRP A 136 -8.36 0.32 -4.38
N MET A 137 -7.46 -0.67 -4.39
CA MET A 137 -7.73 -2.06 -4.03
C MET A 137 -6.91 -2.45 -2.79
N SER A 138 -7.53 -3.17 -1.85
CA SER A 138 -6.86 -3.69 -0.65
C SER A 138 -6.07 -4.96 -0.96
N VAL A 139 -4.85 -5.04 -0.42
CA VAL A 139 -4.01 -6.24 -0.39
C VAL A 139 -3.62 -6.48 1.08
N TYR A 140 -3.77 -7.73 1.52
CA TYR A 140 -3.62 -8.14 2.92
C TYR A 140 -2.38 -8.99 3.12
N GLU A 141 -1.87 -9.00 4.36
CA GLU A 141 -0.73 -9.83 4.80
C GLU A 141 0.48 -9.68 3.86
N VAL A 142 0.90 -8.43 3.64
CA VAL A 142 1.84 -8.10 2.56
C VAL A 142 3.27 -8.11 3.06
N ASN A 143 4.11 -8.88 2.37
CA ASN A 143 5.56 -8.81 2.46
C ASN A 143 6.06 -7.90 1.32
N ILE A 144 6.67 -6.77 1.69
CA ILE A 144 7.20 -5.77 0.77
C ILE A 144 8.72 -5.89 0.72
N SER A 145 9.27 -6.04 -0.47
CA SER A 145 10.71 -6.02 -0.72
C SER A 145 11.04 -5.17 -1.95
N SER A 146 12.32 -4.87 -2.15
CA SER A 146 12.78 -4.19 -3.35
C SER A 146 14.14 -4.74 -3.78
N PRO A 147 14.29 -5.21 -5.03
CA PRO A 147 15.58 -5.70 -5.53
C PRO A 147 16.64 -4.60 -5.65
N VAL A 148 16.21 -3.33 -5.78
CA VAL A 148 17.12 -2.17 -5.86
C VAL A 148 17.44 -1.57 -4.49
N LEU A 149 16.75 -1.99 -3.43
CA LEU A 149 16.98 -1.60 -2.03
C LEU A 149 17.08 -2.83 -1.12
N PRO A 150 18.05 -3.75 -1.35
CA PRO A 150 18.16 -4.98 -0.57
C PRO A 150 18.35 -4.73 0.95
N GLN A 151 18.97 -3.62 1.32
CA GLN A 151 19.19 -3.21 2.71
C GLN A 151 17.89 -2.87 3.47
N MET A 152 16.77 -2.66 2.77
CA MET A 152 15.46 -2.46 3.39
C MET A 152 14.96 -3.75 4.08
N GLY A 153 15.46 -4.92 3.67
CA GLY A 153 14.90 -6.19 4.08
C GLY A 153 13.47 -6.39 3.58
N VAL A 154 12.74 -7.28 4.25
CA VAL A 154 11.31 -7.53 3.99
C VAL A 154 10.49 -6.81 5.04
N LEU A 155 9.63 -5.89 4.61
CA LEU A 155 8.68 -5.21 5.47
C LEU A 155 7.34 -5.95 5.45
N GLN A 156 6.87 -6.38 6.63
CA GLN A 156 5.57 -7.03 6.77
C GLN A 156 4.50 -6.00 7.15
N VAL A 157 3.44 -5.92 6.36
CA VAL A 157 2.35 -4.95 6.56
C VAL A 157 1.01 -5.68 6.56
N PRO A 158 0.14 -5.46 7.55
CA PRO A 158 -1.17 -6.13 7.60
C PRO A 158 -2.06 -5.83 6.40
N MET A 159 -2.01 -4.58 5.91
CA MET A 159 -2.84 -4.12 4.80
C MET A 159 -2.14 -2.96 4.06
N VAL A 160 -2.20 -3.00 2.74
CA VAL A 160 -1.82 -1.92 1.83
C VAL A 160 -2.95 -1.70 0.83
N ILE A 161 -3.16 -0.45 0.42
CA ILE A 161 -4.02 -0.15 -0.73
C ILE A 161 -3.14 0.18 -1.93
N VAL A 162 -3.52 -0.32 -3.10
CA VAL A 162 -2.82 -0.11 -4.37
C VAL A 162 -3.77 0.44 -5.42
N ARG A 163 -3.26 1.22 -6.38
CA ARG A 163 -4.02 1.60 -7.58
C ARG A 163 -3.91 0.49 -8.62
N PRO A 164 -4.98 -0.29 -8.87
CA PRO A 164 -4.90 -1.46 -9.74
C PRO A 164 -4.46 -1.13 -11.19
N LEU A 165 -4.73 0.09 -11.67
CA LEU A 165 -4.32 0.54 -13.01
C LEU A 165 -2.85 0.98 -13.12
N HIS A 166 -2.10 1.01 -12.01
CA HIS A 166 -0.70 1.46 -11.97
C HIS A 166 0.28 0.39 -11.47
N VAL A 167 -0.22 -0.84 -11.27
CA VAL A 167 0.56 -1.98 -10.77
C VAL A 167 0.28 -3.20 -11.62
N SER A 168 1.24 -4.12 -11.67
CA SER A 168 1.04 -5.41 -12.34
C SER A 168 0.71 -6.48 -11.31
N PHE A 169 -0.23 -7.36 -11.63
CA PHE A 169 -0.57 -8.53 -10.82
C PHE A 169 -0.01 -9.79 -11.46
N ALA A 170 0.58 -10.66 -10.64
CA ALA A 170 1.05 -11.97 -11.02
C ALA A 170 0.46 -13.02 -10.06
N LEU A 171 0.03 -14.14 -10.62
CA LEU A 171 -0.27 -15.35 -9.87
C LEU A 171 1.03 -16.13 -9.69
N GLU A 172 1.44 -16.39 -8.46
CA GLU A 172 2.53 -17.34 -8.21
C GLU A 172 1.96 -18.77 -8.24
N GLU A 173 2.65 -19.66 -8.95
CA GLU A 173 2.41 -21.11 -8.84
C GLU A 173 2.64 -21.51 -7.39
N GLN A 174 1.66 -22.20 -6.77
CA GLN A 174 1.93 -22.86 -5.51
C GLN A 174 3.04 -23.86 -5.76
N GLN A 175 4.24 -23.61 -5.22
CA GLN A 175 5.27 -24.65 -5.18
C GLN A 175 4.64 -25.86 -4.51
N ALA A 176 4.44 -26.92 -5.30
CA ALA A 176 3.97 -28.19 -4.78
C ALA A 176 4.90 -28.55 -3.62
N THR A 177 4.35 -28.61 -2.41
CA THR A 177 5.04 -29.23 -1.28
C THR A 177 5.33 -30.65 -1.72
N ASN A 178 6.59 -30.93 -2.08
CA ASN A 178 7.02 -32.30 -2.33
C ASN A 178 6.61 -33.12 -1.09
N PRO A 179 5.77 -34.16 -1.25
CA PRO A 179 5.55 -35.07 -0.14
C PRO A 179 6.90 -35.66 0.22
N THR A 180 7.33 -35.41 1.46
CA THR A 180 8.47 -36.10 2.06
C THR A 180 8.21 -37.60 1.96
N ASN A 181 9.08 -38.30 1.20
CA ASN A 181 9.22 -39.76 1.24
C ASN A 181 9.73 -40.21 2.61
#